data_AF-A0AAD5QF33-F1
#
_entry.id   AF-A0AAD5QF33-F1
#
_cell.length_a   1.000
_cell.length_b   1.000
_cell.length_c   1.000
_cell.angle_alpha   90.00
_cell.angle_beta   90.00
_cell.angle_gamma   90.00
#
_symmetry.space_group_name_H-M   'P 1'
#
loop_
_entity.id
_entity.type
_entity.pdbx_description
1 polymer ?
#
loop_
_entity_poly.entity_id
_entity_poly.type
_entity_poly.pdbx_seq_one_letter_code
_entity_poly.pdbx_strand_id
1 'polypeptide(L)'
;MVVAQRRAMFSARINRSEEILLAQMQEISRRAIARLEKRSLCTPEAFTEALKMRENLLSSDVPVKPNANSSVPPTLALFPGTYFLSLIDEKNRRSYSRTSDHPGLPENHVNGFLNGFCEVEKVNEKCEPGMSPS
;
A
#
# COMPACT_ATOMS: atom_id res chain seq x y z
N MET A 1 37.67 12.37 -0.08
CA MET A 1 36.45 11.91 -0.77
C MET A 1 35.38 12.98 -0.56
N VAL A 2 35.05 13.77 -1.59
CA VAL A 2 34.05 14.85 -1.46
C VAL A 2 32.68 14.26 -1.81
N VAL A 3 31.78 14.18 -0.84
CA VAL A 3 30.39 13.78 -1.08
C VAL A 3 29.70 14.93 -1.78
N ALA A 4 29.28 14.73 -3.04
CA ALA A 4 28.46 15.71 -3.75
C ALA A 4 27.06 15.76 -3.13
N GLN A 5 26.75 16.85 -2.43
CA GLN A 5 25.42 17.07 -1.89
C GLN A 5 24.47 17.50 -3.01
N ARG A 6 23.49 16.64 -3.34
CA ARG A 6 22.43 16.97 -4.31
C ARG A 6 21.24 17.59 -3.58
N ARG A 7 20.84 18.78 -4.00
CA ARG A 7 19.60 19.47 -3.58
C ARG A 7 18.89 19.99 -4.82
N ALA A 8 17.57 19.87 -4.86
CA ALA A 8 16.74 20.40 -5.93
C ALA A 8 15.52 21.08 -5.32
N MET A 9 15.18 22.26 -5.84
CA MET A 9 13.89 22.91 -5.60
C MET A 9 13.12 22.85 -6.92
N PHE A 10 11.88 22.38 -6.86
CA PHE A 10 10.97 22.34 -8.00
C PHE A 10 9.61 22.89 -7.57
N SER A 11 8.82 23.32 -8.53
CA SER A 11 7.44 23.72 -8.33
C SER A 11 6.55 22.98 -9.31
N ALA A 12 5.29 22.79 -8.92
CA ALA A 12 4.26 22.20 -9.75
C ALA A 12 3.05 23.14 -9.78
N ARG A 13 2.37 23.19 -10.91
CA ARG A 13 1.09 23.90 -11.03
C ARG A 13 -0.04 22.90 -10.91
N ILE A 14 -1.06 23.25 -10.13
CA ILE A 14 -2.27 22.45 -10.02
C ILE A 14 -3.17 22.83 -11.18
N ASN A 15 -3.48 21.88 -12.05
CA ASN A 15 -4.52 22.07 -13.05
C ASN A 15 -5.89 21.97 -12.36
N ARG A 16 -6.71 23.02 -12.49
CA ARG A 16 -8.06 23.08 -11.90
C ARG A 16 -9.17 22.78 -12.90
N SER A 17 -8.85 22.58 -14.19
CA SER A 17 -9.85 22.23 -15.20
C SER A 17 -10.39 20.81 -15.02
N GLU A 18 -9.62 19.93 -14.38
CA GLU A 18 -9.96 18.53 -14.13
C GLU A 18 -10.37 18.33 -12.67
N GLU A 19 -11.52 18.92 -12.31
CA GLU A 19 -12.03 18.93 -10.93
C GLU A 19 -12.17 17.52 -10.34
N ILE A 20 -12.57 16.54 -11.16
CA ILE A 20 -12.72 15.14 -10.75
C ILE A 20 -11.38 14.58 -10.27
N LEU A 21 -10.30 14.75 -11.03
CA LEU A 21 -8.98 14.22 -10.67
C LEU A 21 -8.43 14.92 -9.43
N LEU A 22 -8.63 16.24 -9.33
CA LEU A 22 -8.22 16.99 -8.14
C LEU A 22 -8.98 16.52 -6.89
N ALA A 23 -10.30 16.33 -6.99
CA ALA A 23 -11.12 15.83 -5.90
C ALA A 23 -10.71 14.41 -5.48
N GLN A 24 -10.43 13.54 -6.45
CA GLN A 24 -9.91 12.20 -6.18
C GLN A 24 -8.56 12.25 -5.46
N MET A 25 -7.61 13.09 -5.90
CA MET A 25 -6.32 13.26 -5.23
C MET A 25 -6.47 13.70 -3.78
N GLN A 26 -7.37 14.66 -3.53
CA GLN A 26 -7.70 15.10 -2.17
C GLN A 26 -8.30 13.96 -1.35
N GLU A 27 -9.21 13.18 -1.94
CA GLU A 27 -9.85 12.07 -1.24
C GLU A 27 -8.88 10.96 -0.87
N ILE A 28 -7.99 10.57 -1.79
CA ILE A 28 -6.90 9.64 -1.47
C ILE A 28 -6.02 10.18 -0.34
N SER A 29 -5.74 11.48 -0.35
CA SER A 29 -4.96 12.12 0.71
C SER A 29 -5.68 12.05 2.07
N ARG A 30 -7.00 12.29 2.11
CA ARG A 30 -7.81 12.14 3.34
C ARG A 30 -7.80 10.70 3.85
N ARG A 31 -7.97 9.72 2.97
CA ARG A 31 -7.88 8.29 3.33
C ARG A 31 -6.50 7.93 3.88
N ALA A 32 -5.43 8.49 3.31
CA ALA A 32 -4.08 8.28 3.81
C ALA A 32 -3.90 8.82 5.23
N ILE A 33 -4.48 9.98 5.54
CA ILE A 33 -4.51 10.56 6.89
C ILE A 33 -5.31 9.64 7.83
N ALA A 34 -6.51 9.21 7.43
CA ALA A 34 -7.33 8.31 8.24
C ALA A 34 -6.64 6.96 8.54
N ARG A 35 -5.75 6.49 7.65
CA ARG A 35 -4.94 5.29 7.88
C ARG A 35 -3.90 5.47 8.98
N LEU A 36 -3.49 6.70 9.30
CA LEU A 36 -2.57 6.99 10.41
C LEU A 36 -3.19 6.63 11.76
N GLU A 37 -4.49 6.89 11.93
CA GLU A 37 -5.24 6.59 13.16
C GLU A 37 -5.36 5.09 13.44
N LYS A 38 -5.22 4.25 12.41
CA LYS A 38 -5.30 2.78 12.52
C LYS A 38 -3.96 2.14 12.90
N ARG A 39 -2.91 2.92 13.13
CA ARG A 39 -1.59 2.40 13.51
C ARG A 39 -1.62 1.84 14.93
N SER A 40 -0.89 0.76 15.16
CA SER A 40 -0.64 0.24 16.50
C SER A 40 0.47 1.05 17.18
N LEU A 41 0.20 1.54 18.39
CA LEU A 41 1.25 2.07 19.26
C LEU A 41 2.15 0.93 19.75
N CYS A 42 3.44 1.18 19.88
CA CYS A 42 4.41 0.25 20.48
C CYS A 42 5.22 0.97 21.55
N THR A 43 5.67 0.24 22.56
CA THR A 43 6.56 0.81 23.58
C THR A 43 7.98 0.98 23.02
N PRO A 44 8.80 1.89 23.60
CA PRO A 44 10.20 2.04 23.21
C PRO A 44 11.01 0.74 23.29
N GLU A 45 10.71 -0.12 24.26
CA GLU A 45 11.39 -1.41 24.45
C GLU A 45 11.05 -2.36 23.31
N ALA A 46 9.76 -2.48 22.97
CA ALA A 46 9.32 -3.29 21.82
C ALA A 46 9.90 -2.79 20.50
N PHE A 47 10.01 -1.46 20.33
CA PHE A 47 10.66 -0.86 19.17
C PHE A 47 12.16 -1.18 19.12
N THR A 48 12.85 -1.11 20.26
CA THR A 48 14.28 -1.43 20.38
C THR A 48 14.55 -2.89 20.06
N GLU A 49 13.72 -3.81 20.57
CA GLU A 49 13.81 -5.22 20.22
C GLU A 49 13.55 -5.46 18.72
N ALA A 50 12.63 -4.71 18.10
CA ALA A 50 12.44 -4.77 16.66
C ALA A 50 13.67 -4.31 15.84
N LEU A 51 14.41 -3.31 16.33
CA LEU A 51 15.67 -2.90 15.71
C LEU A 51 16.75 -3.98 15.85
N LYS A 52 16.88 -4.61 17.03
CA LYS A 52 17.80 -5.75 17.21
C LYS A 52 17.46 -6.93 16.30
N MET A 53 16.17 -7.27 16.17
CA MET A 53 15.72 -8.30 15.23
C MET A 53 16.12 -7.98 13.79
N ARG A 54 16.02 -6.70 13.39
CA ARG A 54 16.45 -6.25 12.06
C ARG A 54 17.95 -6.38 11.85
N GLU A 55 18.76 -5.98 12.82
CA GLU A 55 20.23 -6.11 12.76
C GLU A 55 20.65 -7.58 12.68
N ASN A 56 20.01 -8.44 13.47
CA ASN A 56 20.23 -9.88 13.43
C ASN A 56 19.86 -10.46 12.06
N LEU A 57 18.71 -10.10 11.50
CA LEU A 57 18.30 -10.57 10.17
C LEU A 57 19.31 -10.17 9.08
N LEU A 58 19.88 -8.97 9.16
CA LEU A 58 20.90 -8.49 8.21
C LEU A 58 22.24 -9.23 8.34
N SER A 59 22.53 -9.72 9.54
CA SER A 59 23.78 -10.41 9.87
C SER A 59 23.63 -11.93 9.87
N SER A 60 22.42 -12.45 9.63
CA SER A 60 22.13 -13.88 9.62
C SER A 60 22.60 -14.53 8.33
N ASP A 61 23.14 -15.74 8.46
CA ASP A 61 23.41 -16.59 7.31
C ASP A 61 22.09 -17.05 6.65
N VAL A 62 22.14 -17.21 5.33
CA VAL A 62 21.02 -17.73 4.55
C VAL A 62 21.01 -19.27 4.57
N PRO A 63 19.83 -19.92 4.50
CA PRO A 63 18.49 -19.35 4.34
C PRO A 63 17.91 -18.82 5.66
N VAL A 64 17.20 -17.70 5.60
CA VAL A 64 16.55 -17.09 6.77
C VAL A 64 15.09 -16.74 6.48
N LYS A 65 14.22 -17.16 7.41
CA LYS A 65 12.81 -16.78 7.42
C LYS A 65 12.61 -15.67 8.47
N PRO A 66 12.18 -14.46 8.07
CA PRO A 66 11.89 -13.41 9.04
C PRO A 66 10.82 -13.89 10.01
N ASN A 67 11.19 -14.10 11.27
CA ASN A 67 10.25 -14.47 12.31
C ASN A 67 9.66 -13.18 12.87
N ALA A 68 8.34 -12.99 12.72
CA ALA A 68 7.60 -12.11 13.60
C ALA A 68 7.54 -12.83 14.95
N ASN A 69 8.52 -12.61 15.82
CA ASN A 69 8.66 -13.35 17.07
C ASN A 69 7.31 -13.47 17.81
N SER A 70 6.90 -14.71 18.06
CA SER A 70 5.64 -15.15 18.70
C SER A 70 5.44 -14.70 20.16
N SER A 71 6.25 -13.75 20.63
CA SER A 71 6.22 -13.17 21.98
C SER A 71 5.60 -11.77 21.99
N VAL A 72 5.49 -11.12 20.83
CA VAL A 72 4.71 -9.89 20.68
C VAL A 72 3.28 -10.32 20.33
N PRO A 73 2.23 -9.74 20.95
CA PRO A 73 0.86 -10.14 20.68
C PRO A 73 0.57 -10.05 19.17
N PRO A 74 -0.45 -10.75 18.65
CA PRO A 74 -0.84 -10.75 17.24
C PRO A 74 -1.32 -9.36 16.71
N THR A 75 -0.98 -8.29 17.41
CA THR A 75 -1.37 -6.89 17.21
C THR A 75 -0.50 -6.12 16.21
N LEU A 76 0.61 -6.67 15.71
CA LEU A 76 1.33 -6.14 14.53
C LEU A 76 0.69 -6.66 13.23
N ALA A 77 -0.64 -6.60 13.15
CA ALA A 77 -1.37 -6.93 11.94
C ALA A 77 -0.99 -5.91 10.86
N LEU A 78 -0.24 -6.37 9.86
CA LEU A 78 -0.03 -5.59 8.65
C LEU A 78 -1.40 -5.22 8.07
N PHE A 79 -1.50 -4.03 7.47
CA PHE A 79 -2.74 -3.65 6.80
C PHE A 79 -3.11 -4.69 5.73
N PRO A 80 -4.41 -4.94 5.50
CA PRO A 80 -4.87 -5.82 4.42
C PRO A 80 -4.24 -5.44 3.08
N GLY A 81 -3.90 -6.45 2.28
CA GLY A 81 -3.24 -6.27 1.00
C GLY A 81 -1.77 -5.87 1.06
N THR A 82 -1.14 -5.81 2.24
CA THR A 82 0.28 -5.47 2.40
C THR A 82 1.17 -6.65 2.01
N TYR A 83 2.18 -6.37 1.17
CA TYR A 83 3.25 -7.33 0.88
C TYR A 83 4.30 -7.32 1.99
N PHE A 84 4.79 -8.50 2.37
CA PHE A 84 5.83 -8.70 3.38
C PHE A 84 6.84 -9.76 2.94
N LEU A 85 8.06 -9.68 3.47
CA LEU A 85 9.13 -10.60 3.17
C LEU A 85 8.88 -11.94 3.87
N SER A 86 8.79 -13.02 3.11
CA SER A 86 8.46 -14.36 3.62
C SER A 86 9.68 -15.29 3.73
N LEU A 87 10.68 -15.13 2.86
CA LEU A 87 11.90 -15.94 2.88
C LEU A 87 13.06 -15.23 2.18
N ILE A 88 14.26 -15.41 2.71
CA ILE A 88 15.52 -15.19 1.99
C ILE A 88 16.19 -16.57 1.85
N ASP A 89 16.38 -17.02 0.62
CA ASP A 89 16.97 -18.33 0.36
C ASP A 89 18.51 -18.31 0.34
N GLU A 90 19.12 -19.49 0.19
CA GLU A 90 20.58 -19.71 0.14
C GLU A 90 21.31 -18.87 -0.92
N LYS A 91 20.60 -18.44 -1.98
CA LYS A 91 21.14 -17.62 -3.06
C LYS A 91 20.81 -16.14 -2.86
N ASN A 92 20.42 -15.75 -1.65
CA ASN A 92 19.97 -14.40 -1.30
C ASN A 92 18.74 -13.92 -2.11
N ARG A 93 17.93 -14.83 -2.67
CA ARG A 93 16.69 -14.46 -3.36
C ARG A 93 15.60 -14.24 -2.33
N ARG A 94 14.82 -13.17 -2.53
CA ARG A 94 13.78 -12.72 -1.61
C ARG A 94 12.41 -13.11 -2.14
N SER A 95 11.67 -13.86 -1.33
CA SER A 95 10.27 -14.21 -1.59
C SER A 95 9.35 -13.33 -0.77
N TYR A 96 8.23 -12.92 -1.35
CA TYR A 96 7.24 -12.06 -0.71
C TYR A 96 5.88 -12.74 -0.69
N SER A 97 5.12 -12.46 0.36
CA SER A 97 3.72 -12.89 0.52
C SER A 97 2.86 -11.66 0.79
N ARG A 98 1.55 -11.79 0.63
CA ARG A 98 0.59 -10.69 0.81
C ARG A 98 -0.43 -11.06 1.88
N THR A 99 -0.82 -10.12 2.73
CA THR A 99 -1.95 -10.32 3.64
C THR A 99 -3.25 -10.46 2.85
N SER A 100 -4.13 -11.36 3.28
CA SER A 100 -5.44 -11.53 2.65
C SER A 100 -6.21 -10.21 2.68
N ASP A 101 -6.86 -9.88 1.57
CA ASP A 101 -7.83 -8.80 1.53
C ASP A 101 -9.03 -9.21 2.42
N HIS A 102 -9.62 -8.27 3.18
CA HIS A 102 -10.83 -8.59 3.96
C HIS A 102 -11.93 -9.12 3.02
N PRO A 103 -12.69 -10.16 3.40
CA PRO A 103 -13.80 -10.68 2.59
C PRO A 103 -14.93 -9.65 2.64
N GLY A 104 -15.13 -8.90 1.56
CA GLY A 104 -16.19 -7.89 1.50
C GLY A 104 -16.33 -7.09 0.21
N LEU A 105 -15.39 -7.17 -0.74
CA LEU A 105 -15.53 -6.54 -2.06
C LEU A 105 -15.06 -7.51 -3.15
N PRO A 106 -15.86 -7.74 -4.20
CA PRO A 106 -15.55 -8.71 -5.23
C PRO A 106 -14.29 -8.31 -6.01
N GLU A 107 -13.38 -9.27 -6.13
CA GLU A 107 -12.15 -9.19 -6.91
C GLU A 107 -12.46 -9.14 -8.41
N ASN A 108 -12.28 -7.98 -9.04
CA ASN A 108 -12.09 -7.91 -10.48
C ASN A 108 -10.59 -7.76 -10.77
N HIS A 109 -9.90 -8.90 -10.82
CA HIS A 109 -8.51 -8.99 -11.22
C HIS A 109 -8.37 -8.81 -12.73
N VAL A 110 -8.19 -7.58 -13.18
CA VAL A 110 -7.57 -7.27 -14.47
C VAL A 110 -6.53 -6.17 -14.24
N ASN A 111 -5.25 -6.57 -14.28
CA ASN A 111 -4.08 -5.71 -14.39
C ASN A 111 -3.81 -4.70 -13.24
N GLY A 112 -3.14 -5.15 -12.18
CA GLY A 112 -2.08 -4.40 -11.51
C GLY A 112 -2.35 -3.02 -10.89
N PHE A 113 -3.59 -2.53 -10.84
CA PHE A 113 -3.92 -1.23 -10.26
C PHE A 113 -4.54 -1.38 -8.87
N LEU A 114 -3.75 -1.22 -7.81
CA LEU A 114 -4.27 -0.72 -6.54
C LEU A 114 -3.19 0.02 -5.73
N ASN A 115 -2.84 1.21 -6.25
CA ASN A 115 -2.37 2.39 -5.52
C ASN A 115 -2.51 3.59 -6.47
N GLY A 116 -3.76 4.01 -6.74
CA GLY A 116 -4.06 5.21 -7.51
C GLY A 116 -5.12 5.03 -8.60
N PHE A 117 -6.36 5.44 -8.28
CA PHE A 117 -7.45 5.90 -9.20
C PHE A 117 -7.99 4.86 -10.21
N CYS A 118 -9.19 4.88 -10.82
CA CYS A 118 -10.30 5.82 -11.08
C CYS A 118 -11.57 4.97 -11.31
N GLU A 119 -12.71 5.28 -10.69
CA GLU A 119 -14.02 4.94 -11.27
C GLU A 119 -14.52 6.18 -12.00
N VAL A 120 -14.38 6.18 -13.33
CA VAL A 120 -15.24 6.98 -14.19
C VAL A 120 -16.41 6.06 -14.51
N GLU A 121 -17.55 6.28 -13.84
CA GLU A 121 -18.80 5.63 -14.21
C GLU A 121 -19.12 5.98 -15.67
N LYS A 122 -19.10 4.96 -16.54
CA LYS A 122 -19.76 5.03 -17.83
C LYS A 122 -21.27 5.02 -17.55
N VAL A 123 -21.91 6.19 -17.69
CA VAL A 123 -23.37 6.25 -17.75
C VAL A 123 -23.79 5.50 -19.03
N ASN A 124 -24.39 4.34 -18.83
CA ASN A 124 -25.03 3.54 -19.87
C ASN A 124 -26.24 4.33 -20.40
N GLU A 125 -26.15 4.78 -21.64
CA GLU A 125 -27.28 5.25 -22.42
C GLU A 125 -28.15 4.02 -22.76
N LYS A 126 -29.27 3.86 -22.02
CA LYS A 126 -30.30 2.87 -22.36
C LYS A 126 -31.03 3.33 -23.62
N CYS A 127 -30.81 2.63 -24.72
CA CYS A 127 -31.72 2.60 -25.86
C CYS A 127 -32.97 1.76 -25.56
N GLU A 128 -34.01 1.99 -26.36
CA GLU A 128 -35.26 1.24 -26.61
C GLU A 128 -36.54 1.75 -25.91
N PRO A 129 -37.75 1.62 -26.52
CA PRO A 129 -38.11 1.47 -27.94
C PRO A 129 -39.26 2.42 -28.38
N GLY A 130 -39.60 2.38 -29.67
CA GLY A 130 -40.40 3.36 -30.38
C GLY A 130 -41.86 3.61 -29.94
N MET A 131 -42.34 4.80 -30.30
CA MET A 131 -43.76 5.10 -30.52
C MET A 131 -43.88 6.00 -31.75
N SER A 132 -44.53 5.46 -32.79
CA SER A 132 -44.92 6.15 -34.01
C SER A 132 -46.06 7.14 -33.75
N PRO A 133 -46.06 8.34 -34.34
CA PRO A 133 -47.25 9.19 -34.30
C PRO A 133 -48.20 8.80 -35.44
N SER A 134 -49.50 8.74 -35.11
CA SER A 134 -50.60 8.92 -36.06
C SER A 134 -50.98 10.40 -36.12
#